data_AF-A0A087T2E3-F1
#
_entry.id   AF-A0A087T2E3-F1
#
_cell.length_a   1.000
_cell.length_b   1.000
_cell.length_c   1.000
_cell.angle_alpha   90.00
_cell.angle_beta   90.00
_cell.angle_gamma   90.00
#
_symmetry.space_group_name_H-M   'P 1'
#
loop_
_entity.id
_entity.type
_entity.pdbx_description
1 polymer ?
#
loop_
_entity_poly.entity_id
_entity_poly.type
_entity_poly.pdbx_seq_one_letter_code
_entity_poly.pdbx_strand_id
1 'polypeptide(L)'
;MTPERKKKLRTLLRKKAAEELKREQERKAEERRKMIIERCGEPKNVENANEATLQAICKEYHKRIVQLEEAKYDLEYEVGQKDFLINELTIQVNDLRGKFVKPNLKKVSKYEGKFEKLKMIAKTNEIDFRANLKTVKSNKFKLEGEEEGKKQTPEWANK
;
A
#
# COMPACT_ATOMS: atom_id res chain seq x y z
N MET A 1 -2.09 -18.23 -29.65
CA MET A 1 -2.44 -17.49 -28.39
C MET A 1 -3.59 -16.56 -28.70
N THR A 2 -4.77 -16.75 -28.10
CA THR A 2 -5.91 -15.85 -28.37
C THR A 2 -5.69 -14.47 -27.74
N PRO A 3 -6.20 -13.38 -28.36
CA PRO A 3 -6.08 -12.02 -27.82
C PRO A 3 -6.58 -11.90 -26.36
N GLU A 4 -7.66 -12.61 -26.03
CA GLU A 4 -8.24 -12.67 -24.69
C GLU A 4 -7.29 -13.31 -23.67
N ARG A 5 -6.64 -14.43 -24.03
CA ARG A 5 -5.65 -15.09 -23.18
C ARG A 5 -4.44 -14.18 -22.93
N LYS A 6 -3.97 -13.46 -23.97
CA LYS A 6 -2.88 -12.48 -23.85
C LYS A 6 -3.25 -11.32 -22.92
N LYS A 7 -4.49 -10.81 -23.00
CA LYS A 7 -4.99 -9.75 -22.09
C LYS A 7 -5.07 -10.23 -20.65
N LYS A 8 -5.65 -11.41 -20.42
CA LYS A 8 -5.74 -12.02 -19.07
C LYS A 8 -4.35 -12.22 -18.46
N LEU A 9 -3.40 -12.73 -19.23
CA LEU A 9 -2.03 -12.94 -18.77
C LEU A 9 -1.32 -11.63 -18.38
N ARG A 10 -1.46 -10.56 -19.17
CA ARG A 10 -0.90 -9.24 -18.82
C ARG A 10 -1.48 -8.68 -17.53
N THR A 11 -2.78 -8.86 -17.30
CA THR A 11 -3.42 -8.44 -16.04
C THR A 11 -2.88 -9.22 -14.85
N LEU A 12 -2.74 -10.54 -14.98
CA LEU A 12 -2.18 -11.39 -13.93
C LEU A 12 -0.73 -11.02 -13.62
N LEU A 13 0.08 -10.74 -14.64
CA LEU A 13 1.48 -10.31 -14.47
C LEU A 13 1.58 -8.98 -13.71
N ARG A 14 0.77 -7.98 -14.06
CA ARG A 14 0.77 -6.71 -13.32
C ARG A 14 0.28 -6.87 -11.88
N LYS A 15 -0.73 -7.72 -11.65
CA LYS A 15 -1.22 -8.01 -10.30
C LYS A 15 -0.13 -8.66 -9.46
N LYS A 16 0.56 -9.67 -10.00
CA LYS A 16 1.69 -10.32 -9.34
C LYS A 16 2.85 -9.35 -9.09
N ALA A 17 3.20 -8.52 -10.06
CA ALA A 17 4.26 -7.51 -9.88
C ALA A 17 3.92 -6.49 -8.79
N ALA A 18 2.65 -6.05 -8.71
CA ALA A 18 2.20 -5.13 -7.65
C ALA A 18 2.24 -5.80 -6.26
N GLU A 19 1.86 -7.07 -6.19
CA GLU A 19 1.92 -7.86 -4.95
C GLU A 19 3.37 -8.09 -4.49
N GLU A 20 4.26 -8.45 -5.41
CA GLU A 20 5.69 -8.62 -5.13
C GLU A 20 6.35 -7.29 -4.71
N LEU A 21 5.99 -6.18 -5.35
CA LEU A 21 6.47 -4.85 -4.95
C LEU A 21 6.05 -4.50 -3.52
N LYS A 22 4.79 -4.78 -3.16
CA LYS A 22 4.28 -4.55 -1.80
C LYS A 22 5.01 -5.42 -0.78
N ARG A 23 5.19 -6.71 -1.08
CA ARG A 23 5.93 -7.64 -0.21
C ARG A 23 7.38 -7.20 0.00
N GLU A 24 8.03 -6.70 -1.05
CA GLU A 24 9.40 -6.19 -0.96
C GLU A 24 9.50 -4.92 -0.10
N GLN A 25 8.51 -4.02 -0.20
CA GLN A 25 8.43 -2.84 0.66
C GLN A 25 8.27 -3.22 2.14
N GLU A 26 7.41 -4.20 2.44
CA GLU A 26 7.22 -4.72 3.79
C GLU A 26 8.51 -5.36 4.33
N ARG A 27 9.18 -6.20 3.53
CA ARG A 27 10.47 -6.80 3.87
C ARG A 27 11.53 -5.75 4.19
N LYS A 28 11.69 -4.75 3.30
CA LYS A 28 12.65 -3.65 3.49
C LYS A 28 12.32 -2.81 4.73
N ALA A 29 11.04 -2.60 5.03
CA ALA A 29 10.62 -1.88 6.23
C ALA A 29 10.93 -2.68 7.50
N GLU A 30 10.77 -4.00 7.48
CA GLU A 30 11.12 -4.85 8.62
C GLU A 30 12.64 -4.96 8.81
N GLU A 31 13.41 -5.14 7.74
CA GLU A 31 14.87 -5.10 7.76
C GLU A 31 15.39 -3.77 8.31
N ARG A 32 14.76 -2.64 7.92
CA ARG A 32 15.07 -1.32 8.48
C ARG A 32 14.81 -1.27 9.99
N ARG A 33 13.70 -1.83 10.47
CA ARG A 33 13.42 -1.88 11.92
C ARG A 33 14.46 -2.72 12.66
N LYS A 34 14.80 -3.89 12.13
CA LYS A 34 15.84 -4.77 12.72
C LYS A 34 17.20 -4.07 12.79
N MET A 35 17.62 -3.43 11.71
CA MET A 35 18.88 -2.68 11.65
C MET A 35 18.91 -1.50 12.64
N ILE A 36 17.79 -0.78 12.81
CA ILE A 36 17.72 0.32 13.78
C ILE A 36 17.90 -0.22 15.21
N ILE A 37 17.21 -1.32 15.56
CA ILE A 37 17.33 -1.93 16.88
C ILE A 37 18.78 -2.38 17.15
N GLU A 38 19.40 -3.05 16.16
CA GLU A 38 20.79 -3.50 16.26
C GLU A 38 21.78 -2.33 16.41
N ARG A 39 21.60 -1.23 15.65
CA ARG A 39 22.51 -0.08 15.67
C ARG A 39 22.32 0.84 16.88
N CYS A 40 21.09 1.01 17.35
CA CYS A 40 20.78 1.90 18.47
C CYS A 40 20.92 1.19 19.82
N GLY A 41 20.79 -0.14 19.86
CA GLY A 41 20.90 -0.94 21.08
C GLY A 41 19.84 -0.58 22.12
N GLU A 42 20.11 -0.95 23.37
CA GLU A 42 19.25 -0.61 24.50
C GLU A 42 19.51 0.84 24.97
N PRO A 43 18.46 1.55 25.42
CA PRO A 43 18.62 2.86 26.03
C PRO A 43 19.56 2.81 27.24
N LYS A 44 20.49 3.77 27.33
CA LYS A 44 21.36 3.90 28.51
C LYS A 44 20.51 4.23 29.74
N ASN A 45 20.85 3.64 30.89
CA ASN A 45 20.13 3.89 32.14
C ASN A 45 20.42 5.31 32.66
N VAL A 46 19.40 6.17 32.68
CA VAL A 46 19.48 7.55 33.15
C VAL A 46 18.88 7.75 34.55
N GLU A 47 17.97 6.86 34.97
CA GLU A 47 17.21 7.01 36.22
C GLU A 47 18.03 6.62 37.46
N ASN A 48 18.92 5.63 37.33
CA ASN A 48 19.75 5.14 38.44
C ASN A 48 21.22 5.60 38.35
N ALA A 49 21.52 6.58 37.51
CA ALA A 49 22.88 7.02 37.23
C ALA A 49 23.31 8.17 38.15
N ASN A 50 24.59 8.20 38.54
CA ASN A 50 25.18 9.33 39.25
C ASN A 50 25.49 10.50 38.30
N GLU A 51 25.66 11.72 38.83
CA GLU A 51 25.88 12.92 38.00
C GLU A 51 27.10 12.77 37.06
N ALA A 52 28.21 12.21 37.54
CA ALA A 52 29.41 12.01 36.73
C ALA A 52 29.17 11.03 35.56
N THR A 53 28.39 9.96 35.79
CA THR A 53 28.01 8.98 34.77
C THR A 53 27.04 9.57 33.75
N LEU A 54 26.10 10.43 34.18
CA LEU A 54 25.22 11.16 33.26
C LEU A 54 26.02 12.07 32.33
N GLN A 55 26.98 12.84 32.87
CA GLN A 55 27.85 13.69 32.05
C GLN A 55 28.70 12.89 31.05
N ALA A 56 29.18 11.71 31.45
CA ALA A 56 29.92 10.81 30.56
C ALA A 56 29.03 10.28 29.42
N ILE A 57 27.79 9.86 29.72
CA ILE A 57 26.81 9.40 28.75
C ILE A 57 26.49 10.50 27.73
N CYS A 58 26.27 11.75 28.18
CA CYS A 58 26.03 12.88 27.28
C CYS A 58 27.21 13.12 26.31
N LYS A 59 28.45 13.05 26.81
CA LYS A 59 29.65 13.21 25.97
C LYS A 59 29.81 12.06 24.97
N GLU A 60 29.53 10.82 25.38
CA GLU A 60 29.53 9.65 24.50
C GLU A 60 28.52 9.80 23.36
N TYR A 61 27.27 10.16 23.68
CA TYR A 61 26.23 10.39 22.68
C TYR A 61 26.57 11.53 21.74
N HIS A 62 27.08 12.65 22.26
CA HIS A 62 27.49 13.77 21.41
C HIS A 62 28.57 13.37 20.42
N LYS A 63 29.63 12.67 20.88
CA LYS A 63 30.68 12.13 20.00
C LYS A 63 30.09 11.19 18.93
N ARG A 64 29.16 10.32 19.32
CA ARG A 64 28.52 9.39 18.39
C ARG A 64 27.68 10.11 17.35
N ILE A 65 26.93 11.14 17.74
CA ILE A 65 26.10 11.95 16.83
C ILE A 65 26.98 12.64 15.79
N VAL A 66 28.10 13.27 16.20
CA VAL A 66 29.02 13.94 15.28
C VAL A 66 29.54 12.97 14.20
N GLN A 67 29.96 11.77 14.60
CA GLN A 67 30.42 10.74 13.66
C GLN A 67 29.31 10.25 12.71
N LEU A 68 28.08 10.13 13.21
CA LEU A 68 26.94 9.71 12.40
C LEU A 68 26.53 10.79 11.40
N GLU A 69 26.60 12.06 11.77
CA GLU A 69 26.28 13.16 10.84
C GLU A 69 27.34 13.31 9.74
N GLU A 70 28.62 13.11 10.05
CA GLU A 70 29.68 13.04 9.04
C GLU A 70 29.42 11.91 8.02
N ALA A 71 29.19 10.69 8.50
CA ALA A 71 28.89 9.55 7.63
C ALA A 71 27.59 9.73 6.84
N LYS A 72 26.59 10.40 7.42
CA LYS A 72 25.33 10.72 6.75
C LYS A 72 25.55 11.72 5.63
N TYR A 73 26.34 12.76 5.85
CA TYR A 73 26.66 13.76 4.83
C TYR A 73 27.29 13.12 3.60
N ASP A 74 28.30 12.24 3.79
CA ASP A 74 28.96 11.55 2.69
C ASP A 74 27.98 10.70 1.86
N LEU A 75 27.11 9.95 2.55
CA LEU A 75 26.07 9.14 1.91
C LEU A 75 25.05 10.00 1.15
N GLU A 76 24.58 11.09 1.74
CA GLU A 76 23.64 12.01 1.10
C GLU A 76 24.24 12.66 -0.13
N TYR A 77 25.52 13.05 -0.07
CA TYR A 77 26.25 13.60 -1.20
C TYR A 77 26.38 12.59 -2.34
N GLU A 78 26.78 11.34 -2.05
CA GLU A 78 26.89 10.28 -3.05
C GLU A 78 25.53 9.97 -3.70
N VAL A 79 24.45 9.91 -2.91
CA VAL A 79 23.09 9.72 -3.44
C VAL A 79 22.68 10.89 -4.33
N GLY A 80 22.95 12.13 -3.93
CA GLY A 80 22.67 13.31 -4.74
C GLY A 80 23.40 13.32 -6.08
N GLN A 81 24.67 12.89 -6.12
CA GLN A 81 25.41 12.74 -7.37
C GLN A 81 24.78 11.68 -8.28
N LYS A 82 24.37 10.54 -7.71
CA LYS A 82 23.69 9.48 -8.48
C LYS A 82 22.35 9.96 -9.02
N ASP A 83 21.57 10.70 -8.25
CA ASP A 83 20.30 11.27 -8.70
C ASP A 83 20.50 12.27 -9.85
N PHE A 84 21.53 13.11 -9.76
CA PHE A 84 21.92 14.00 -10.85
C PHE A 84 22.26 13.23 -12.12
N LEU A 85 23.09 12.19 -12.01
CA LEU A 85 23.48 11.35 -13.14
C LEU A 85 22.27 10.61 -13.75
N ILE A 86 21.36 10.09 -12.92
CA ILE A 86 20.12 9.45 -13.39
C ILE A 86 19.28 10.46 -14.17
N ASN A 87 19.15 11.69 -13.69
CA ASN A 87 18.41 12.73 -14.39
C ASN A 87 19.05 13.08 -15.73
N GLU A 88 20.38 13.24 -15.76
CA GLU A 88 21.12 13.50 -16.99
C GLU A 88 20.94 12.38 -18.02
N LEU A 89 21.13 11.12 -17.61
CA LEU A 89 20.92 9.96 -18.47
C LEU A 89 19.47 9.85 -18.95
N THR A 90 18.50 10.21 -18.10
CA THR A 90 17.08 10.24 -18.47
C THR A 90 16.82 11.25 -19.57
N ILE A 91 17.43 12.45 -19.49
CA ILE A 91 17.34 13.47 -20.54
C ILE A 91 17.96 12.94 -21.85
N GLN A 92 19.17 12.39 -21.79
CA GLN A 92 19.85 11.84 -22.98
C GLN A 92 19.02 10.74 -23.66
N VAL A 93 18.44 9.81 -22.88
CA VAL A 93 17.56 8.76 -23.41
C VAL A 93 16.30 9.34 -24.05
N ASN A 94 15.74 10.41 -23.49
CA ASN A 94 14.55 11.07 -24.05
C ASN A 94 14.87 11.80 -25.36
N ASP A 95 16.01 12.48 -25.45
CA ASP A 95 16.45 13.15 -26.67
C ASP A 95 16.73 12.14 -27.79
N LEU A 96 17.37 11.01 -27.47
CA LEU A 96 17.60 9.90 -28.43
C LEU A 96 16.30 9.24 -28.90
N ARG A 97 15.30 9.12 -28.03
CA ARG A 97 13.96 8.61 -28.39
C ARG A 97 13.12 9.61 -29.18
N GLY A 98 13.59 10.86 -29.30
CA GLY A 98 12.93 11.98 -29.95
C GLY A 98 12.03 12.75 -28.99
N LYS A 99 12.36 14.04 -28.78
CA LYS A 99 11.59 15.03 -27.99
C LYS A 99 10.10 15.11 -28.37
N PHE A 100 9.76 14.71 -29.59
CA PHE A 100 8.41 14.66 -30.13
C PHE A 100 8.11 13.26 -30.68
N VAL A 101 7.89 12.29 -29.80
CA VAL A 101 7.18 11.06 -30.21
C VAL A 101 5.75 11.48 -30.54
N LYS A 102 5.45 11.76 -31.82
CA LYS A 102 4.10 12.11 -32.27
C LYS A 102 3.15 11.02 -31.77
N PRO A 103 2.26 11.30 -30.79
CA PRO A 103 1.36 10.29 -30.29
C PRO A 103 0.47 9.85 -31.46
N ASN A 104 0.39 8.55 -31.71
CA ASN A 104 -0.52 8.04 -32.73
C ASN A 104 -1.95 8.49 -32.35
N LEU A 105 -2.49 9.47 -33.08
CA LEU A 105 -3.81 10.02 -32.84
C LEU A 105 -4.84 8.91 -33.07
N LYS A 106 -5.33 8.33 -31.98
CA LYS A 106 -6.46 7.39 -32.04
C LYS A 106 -7.75 8.20 -32.09
N LYS A 107 -8.63 7.89 -33.05
CA LYS A 107 -10.00 8.42 -33.08
C LYS A 107 -10.73 7.92 -31.84
N VAL A 108 -10.75 8.75 -30.81
CA VAL A 108 -11.47 8.50 -29.56
C VAL A 108 -12.85 9.15 -29.67
N SER A 109 -13.90 8.34 -29.76
CA SER A 109 -15.27 8.84 -29.60
C SER A 109 -15.46 9.24 -28.14
N LYS A 110 -15.65 10.55 -27.88
CA LYS A 110 -15.81 11.12 -26.53
C LYS A 110 -16.92 10.47 -25.69
N TYR A 111 -17.85 9.74 -26.33
CA TYR A 111 -19.05 9.20 -25.70
C TYR A 111 -19.12 7.67 -25.66
N GLU A 112 -18.21 6.93 -26.30
CA GLU A 112 -18.33 5.47 -26.43
C GLU A 112 -18.41 4.76 -25.06
N GLY A 113 -17.52 5.13 -24.12
CA GLY A 113 -17.55 4.62 -22.76
C GLY A 113 -18.70 5.14 -21.89
N LYS A 114 -19.32 6.28 -22.25
CA LYS A 114 -20.50 6.82 -21.56
C LYS A 114 -21.78 6.13 -22.05
N PHE A 115 -21.89 5.84 -23.35
CA PHE A 115 -22.98 5.07 -23.93
C PHE A 115 -22.98 3.62 -23.43
N GLU A 116 -21.82 2.98 -23.31
CA GLU A 116 -21.75 1.63 -22.77
C GLU A 116 -22.15 1.60 -21.29
N LYS A 117 -21.77 2.61 -20.50
CA LYS A 117 -22.26 2.77 -19.12
C LYS A 117 -23.75 3.02 -19.05
N LEU A 118 -24.32 3.87 -19.91
CA LEU A 118 -25.76 4.09 -19.98
C LEU A 118 -26.51 2.80 -20.37
N LYS A 119 -26.00 2.05 -21.34
CA LYS A 119 -26.57 0.75 -21.74
C LYS A 119 -26.49 -0.28 -20.62
N MET A 120 -25.36 -0.34 -19.91
CA MET A 120 -25.22 -1.23 -18.75
C MET A 120 -26.16 -0.84 -17.62
N ILE A 121 -26.31 0.45 -17.31
CA ILE A 121 -27.27 0.94 -16.29
C ILE A 121 -28.71 0.62 -16.70
N ALA A 122 -29.07 0.85 -17.98
CA ALA A 122 -30.39 0.49 -18.50
C ALA A 122 -30.66 -1.02 -18.44
N LYS A 123 -29.67 -1.84 -18.81
CA LYS A 123 -29.77 -3.31 -18.78
C LYS A 123 -29.77 -3.87 -17.35
N THR A 124 -29.04 -3.25 -16.42
CA THR A 124 -29.08 -3.60 -15.00
C THR A 124 -30.43 -3.23 -14.40
N ASN A 125 -31.01 -2.08 -14.73
CA ASN A 125 -32.34 -1.68 -14.26
C ASN A 125 -33.48 -2.54 -14.84
N GLU A 126 -33.38 -3.04 -16.08
CA GLU A 126 -34.36 -4.00 -16.63
C GLU A 126 -34.30 -5.37 -15.95
N ILE A 127 -33.14 -5.80 -15.46
CA ILE A 127 -32.94 -7.12 -14.83
C ILE A 127 -33.10 -7.04 -13.29
N ASP A 128 -33.11 -5.84 -12.70
CA ASP A 128 -33.23 -5.62 -11.25
C ASP A 128 -34.67 -5.65 -10.72
N PHE A 129 -35.48 -6.57 -11.24
CA PHE A 129 -36.76 -6.94 -10.63
C PHE A 129 -36.58 -7.66 -9.28
N ARG A 130 -35.36 -8.12 -8.99
CA ARG A 130 -35.03 -8.94 -7.81
C ARG A 130 -34.69 -8.10 -6.58
N ALA A 131 -34.09 -6.91 -6.72
CA ALA A 131 -33.81 -6.05 -5.56
C ALA A 131 -35.07 -5.41 -4.96
N ASN A 132 -36.14 -5.26 -5.75
CA ASN A 132 -37.40 -4.66 -5.28
C ASN A 132 -38.41 -5.68 -4.71
N LEU A 133 -38.07 -6.98 -4.72
CA LEU A 133 -38.90 -8.04 -4.13
C LEU A 133 -38.50 -8.26 -2.67
N LYS A 134 -39.44 -8.04 -1.73
CA LYS A 134 -39.26 -8.44 -0.32
C LYS A 134 -39.12 -9.96 -0.22
N THR A 135 -37.92 -10.44 0.10
CA THR A 135 -37.72 -11.84 0.47
C THR A 135 -38.24 -12.08 1.89
N VAL A 136 -39.32 -12.85 2.05
CA VAL A 136 -39.76 -13.36 3.34
C VAL A 136 -38.83 -14.49 3.74
N LYS A 137 -38.00 -14.29 4.78
CA LYS A 137 -37.22 -15.37 5.39
C LYS A 137 -38.19 -16.28 6.15
N SER A 138 -38.67 -17.34 5.51
CA SER A 138 -39.39 -18.41 6.21
C SER A 138 -38.38 -19.27 6.97
N ASN A 139 -38.36 -19.15 8.30
CA ASN A 139 -37.55 -19.99 9.20
C ASN A 139 -38.04 -21.44 9.31
N LYS A 140 -38.70 -22.01 8.28
CA LYS A 140 -39.26 -23.37 8.33
C LYS A 140 -38.24 -24.51 8.13
N PHE A 141 -36.96 -24.19 7.88
CA PHE A 141 -35.92 -25.20 7.62
C PHE A 141 -34.58 -24.94 8.35
N LYS A 142 -34.57 -24.18 9.45
CA LYS A 142 -33.43 -24.23 10.37
C LYS A 142 -33.60 -25.45 11.27
N LEU A 143 -32.68 -26.41 11.14
CA LEU A 143 -32.50 -27.51 12.09
C LEU A 143 -32.41 -26.92 13.52
N GLU A 144 -33.23 -27.42 14.44
CA GLU A 144 -32.98 -27.34 15.87
C GLU A 144 -31.61 -27.98 16.16
N GLY A 145 -30.62 -27.20 16.58
CA GLY A 145 -29.31 -27.78 16.90
C GLY A 145 -28.15 -26.84 17.20
N GLU A 146 -28.26 -25.52 17.00
CA GLU A 146 -27.21 -24.57 17.38
C GLU A 146 -27.84 -23.21 17.76
N GLU A 147 -28.32 -23.11 19.00
CA GLU A 147 -28.54 -21.82 19.67
C GLU A 147 -27.67 -21.77 20.93
N GLU A 148 -26.38 -21.48 20.75
CA GLU A 148 -25.58 -20.88 21.81
C GLU A 148 -25.93 -19.38 21.91
N GLY A 149 -26.53 -19.02 23.05
CA GLY A 149 -26.25 -17.75 23.71
C GLY A 149 -26.92 -16.49 23.16
N LYS A 150 -28.17 -16.25 23.58
CA LYS A 150 -28.60 -15.08 24.39
C LYS A 150 -30.13 -15.06 24.48
N LYS A 151 -30.67 -15.61 25.59
CA LYS A 151 -32.05 -15.33 26.00
C LYS A 151 -32.16 -13.86 26.36
N GLN A 152 -32.60 -13.01 25.43
CA GLN A 152 -33.11 -11.68 25.76
C GLN A 152 -34.50 -11.87 26.35
N THR A 153 -34.63 -11.64 27.66
CA THR A 153 -35.95 -11.44 28.27
C THR A 153 -36.58 -10.18 27.66
N PRO A 154 -37.86 -10.22 27.23
CA PRO A 154 -38.52 -9.07 26.63
C PRO A 154 -38.76 -7.96 27.68
N GLU A 155 -38.66 -6.69 27.26
CA GLU A 155 -38.65 -5.49 28.12
C GLU A 155 -39.87 -5.28 29.04
N TRP A 156 -40.97 -6.04 28.86
CA TRP A 156 -42.12 -5.96 29.75
C TRP A 156 -42.02 -6.86 30.99
N ALA A 157 -40.97 -7.69 31.08
CA ALA A 157 -40.76 -8.62 32.20
C ALA A 157 -40.18 -7.95 33.47
N ASN A 158 -39.89 -6.64 33.44
CA ASN A 158 -39.53 -5.86 34.62
C ASN A 158 -40.57 -4.74 34.82
N LYS A 159 -41.70 -5.09 35.44
CA LYS A 159 -42.57 -4.11 36.08
C LYS A 159 -43.17 -4.70 37.35
#